data_AF-M4NLK5-F1
#
_entry.id   AF-M4NLK5-F1
#
_cell.length_a   1.000
_cell.length_b   1.000
_cell.length_c   1.000
_cell.angle_alpha   90.00
_cell.angle_beta   90.00
_cell.angle_gamma   90.00
#
_symmetry.space_group_name_H-M   'P 1'
#
loop_
_entity.id
_entity.type
_entity.pdbx_description
1 polymer ?
#
loop_
_entity_poly.entity_id
_entity_poly.type
_entity_poly.pdbx_seq_one_letter_code
_entity_poly.pdbx_strand_id
1 'polypeptide(L)'
;MRHPWLISLLAFSLTAQAGQTLRIGQQVLTVGDTAAHAVALLGVPALKEPVENTFGAYLGERWQYTRENGHVVVVTIIGGKVADIDDRQH
;
A
#
# COMPACT_ATOMS: atom_id res chain seq x y z
N MET A 1 -29.70 -34.17 15.04
CA MET A 1 -30.02 -32.76 14.76
C MET A 1 -28.88 -32.18 13.93
N ARG A 2 -29.17 -31.87 12.67
CA ARG A 2 -28.27 -31.23 11.70
C ARG A 2 -27.96 -29.81 12.22
N HIS A 3 -26.69 -29.45 12.32
CA HIS A 3 -26.24 -28.15 12.84
C HIS A 3 -25.82 -27.21 11.68
N PRO A 4 -26.73 -26.78 10.79
CA PRO A 4 -26.36 -25.91 9.66
C PRO A 4 -25.88 -24.52 10.12
N TRP A 5 -26.10 -24.17 11.39
CA TRP A 5 -25.67 -22.92 12.00
C TRP A 5 -24.16 -22.84 12.22
N LEU A 6 -23.51 -23.97 12.53
CA LEU A 6 -22.05 -24.03 12.68
C LEU A 6 -21.32 -23.79 11.35
N ILE A 7 -21.93 -24.18 10.23
CA ILE A 7 -21.36 -23.97 8.89
C ILE A 7 -21.51 -22.49 8.46
N SER A 8 -22.64 -21.83 8.79
CA SER A 8 -22.82 -20.40 8.51
C SER A 8 -21.85 -19.51 9.29
N LEU A 9 -21.56 -19.83 10.56
CA LEU A 9 -20.59 -19.09 11.37
C LEU A 9 -19.16 -19.23 10.83
N LEU A 10 -18.80 -20.39 10.27
CA LEU A 10 -17.47 -20.62 9.70
C LEU A 10 -17.23 -19.85 8.39
N ALA A 11 -18.28 -19.61 7.60
CA ALA A 11 -18.18 -18.90 6.33
C ALA A 11 -17.90 -17.39 6.48
N PHE A 12 -18.12 -16.81 7.67
CA PHE A 12 -17.96 -15.36 7.89
C PHE A 12 -16.52 -14.95 8.26
N SER A 13 -15.62 -15.90 8.53
CA SER A 13 -14.23 -15.61 8.96
C SER A 13 -13.26 -15.25 7.84
N LEU A 14 -13.73 -15.16 6.58
CA LEU A 14 -12.86 -15.06 5.39
C LEU A 14 -12.68 -13.64 4.85
N THR A 15 -13.13 -12.59 5.54
CA THR A 15 -12.80 -11.21 5.14
C THR A 15 -11.37 -10.85 5.56
N ALA A 16 -10.37 -11.52 4.98
CA ALA A 16 -8.99 -11.10 5.03
C ALA A 16 -8.83 -9.84 4.16
N GLN A 17 -9.06 -8.67 4.74
CA GLN A 17 -8.65 -7.40 4.16
C GLN A 17 -7.11 -7.40 4.14
N ALA A 18 -6.53 -7.67 2.97
CA ALA A 18 -5.10 -7.61 2.73
C ALA A 18 -4.67 -6.13 2.69
N GLY A 19 -4.68 -5.46 3.84
CA GLY A 19 -4.09 -4.14 4.00
C GLY A 19 -2.58 -4.28 3.89
N GLN A 20 -1.99 -3.73 2.83
CA GLN A 20 -0.54 -3.73 2.68
C GLN A 20 0.06 -2.75 3.69
N THR A 21 0.93 -3.26 4.56
CA THR A 21 1.66 -2.49 5.57
C THR A 21 3.14 -2.69 5.36
N LEU A 22 3.89 -1.60 5.23
CA LEU A 22 5.34 -1.66 5.10
C LEU A 22 5.98 -1.21 6.41
N ARG A 23 6.74 -2.10 7.05
CA ARG A 23 7.52 -1.75 8.23
C ARG A 23 8.85 -1.11 7.81
N ILE A 24 9.09 0.10 8.29
CA ILE A 24 10.29 0.90 8.06
C ILE A 24 10.95 1.13 9.43
N GLY A 25 11.98 0.33 9.75
CA GLY A 25 12.60 0.38 11.08
C GLY A 25 11.59 0.00 12.18
N GLN A 26 11.23 0.96 13.03
CA GLN A 26 10.21 0.82 14.10
C GLN A 26 8.84 1.42 13.73
N GLN A 27 8.69 2.05 12.57
CA GLN A 27 7.45 2.69 12.13
C GLN A 27 6.83 1.92 10.96
N VAL A 28 5.52 2.07 10.76
CA VAL A 28 4.78 1.34 9.72
C VAL A 28 4.07 2.36 8.84
N LEU A 29 4.28 2.29 7.53
CA LEU A 29 3.48 3.01 6.55
C LEU A 29 2.30 2.11 6.15
N THR A 30 1.08 2.64 6.24
CA THR A 30 -0.14 1.89 5.95
C THR A 30 -0.92 2.54 4.81
N VAL A 31 -1.61 1.72 4.00
CA VAL A 31 -2.58 2.23 3.03
C VAL A 31 -3.63 3.11 3.71
N GLY A 32 -3.89 4.29 3.15
CA GLY A 32 -4.77 5.32 3.69
C GLY A 32 -4.05 6.46 4.43
N ASP A 33 -2.77 6.26 4.78
CA ASP A 33 -1.92 7.30 5.35
C ASP A 33 -1.76 8.48 4.39
N THR A 34 -1.45 9.64 4.94
CA THR A 34 -1.23 10.84 4.11
C THR A 34 0.10 10.73 3.36
N ALA A 35 0.15 11.33 2.17
CA ALA A 35 1.38 11.44 1.39
C ALA A 35 2.51 12.15 2.17
N ALA A 36 2.16 13.12 3.04
CA ALA A 36 3.10 13.78 3.94
C ALA A 36 3.71 12.81 4.97
N HIS A 37 2.92 11.87 5.51
CA HIS A 37 3.41 10.83 6.41
C HIS A 37 4.40 9.90 5.69
N ALA A 38 4.11 9.52 4.44
CA ALA A 38 5.04 8.74 3.62
C ALA A 38 6.38 9.45 3.43
N VAL A 39 6.38 10.76 3.13
CA VAL A 39 7.62 11.55 3.01
C VAL A 39 8.34 11.68 4.35
N ALA A 40 7.63 11.85 5.46
CA ALA A 40 8.25 11.93 6.78
C ALA A 40 8.98 10.63 7.17
N LEU A 41 8.42 9.48 6.78
CA LEU A 41 8.99 8.16 7.10
C LEU A 41 10.07 7.71 6.10
N LEU A 42 9.85 7.95 4.81
CA LEU A 42 10.70 7.42 3.73
C LEU A 42 11.68 8.46 3.17
N GLY A 43 11.51 9.73 3.50
CA GLY A 43 12.24 10.84 2.92
C GLY A 43 11.66 11.30 1.58
N VAL A 44 12.49 11.95 0.77
CA VAL A 44 12.12 12.40 -0.57
C VAL A 44 12.21 11.21 -1.52
N PRO A 45 11.17 10.93 -2.34
CA PRO A 45 11.25 9.86 -3.32
C PRO A 45 12.31 10.17 -4.39
N ALA A 46 13.01 9.13 -4.84
CA ALA A 46 14.02 9.23 -5.88
C ALA A 46 13.40 9.51 -7.25
N LEU A 47 12.21 8.96 -7.50
CA LEU A 47 11.47 9.15 -8.74
C LEU A 47 9.97 9.33 -8.45
N LYS A 48 9.34 10.23 -9.22
CA LYS A 48 7.89 10.43 -9.23
C LYS A 48 7.37 10.29 -10.65
N GLU A 49 6.38 9.42 -10.84
CA GLU A 49 5.73 9.19 -12.12
C GLU A 49 4.23 9.45 -11.98
N PRO A 50 3.57 10.11 -12.95
CA PRO A 50 2.12 10.19 -12.94
C PRO A 50 1.52 8.80 -13.14
N VAL A 51 0.47 8.50 -12.40
CA VAL A 51 -0.38 7.33 -12.63
C VAL A 51 -1.56 7.79 -13.46
N GLU A 52 -1.70 7.21 -14.65
CA GLU A 52 -2.78 7.52 -15.58
C GLU A 52 -3.63 6.28 -15.84
N ASN A 53 -4.90 6.48 -16.15
CA ASN A 53 -5.74 5.39 -16.66
C ASN A 53 -5.49 5.15 -18.16
N THR A 54 -6.15 4.14 -18.73
CA THR A 54 -6.07 3.81 -20.16
C THR A 54 -6.50 4.97 -21.08
N PHE A 55 -7.23 5.96 -20.57
CA PHE A 55 -7.68 7.14 -21.30
C PHE A 55 -6.76 8.37 -21.09
N GLY A 56 -5.63 8.22 -20.39
CA GLY A 56 -4.69 9.30 -20.09
C GLY A 56 -5.16 10.26 -18.99
N ALA A 57 -6.21 9.92 -18.24
CA ALA A 57 -6.64 10.73 -17.11
C ALA A 57 -5.70 10.52 -15.92
N TYR A 58 -5.22 11.63 -15.35
CA TYR A 58 -4.40 11.64 -14.15
C TYR A 58 -5.17 11.09 -12.94
N LEU A 59 -4.64 10.04 -12.34
CA LEU A 59 -5.19 9.40 -11.13
C LEU A 59 -4.38 9.78 -9.88
N GLY A 60 -3.09 10.05 -10.02
CA GLY A 60 -2.20 10.32 -8.90
C GLY A 60 -0.74 10.19 -9.27
N GLU A 61 0.09 9.84 -8.30
CA GLU A 61 1.53 9.71 -8.48
C GLU A 61 2.04 8.36 -7.96
N ARG A 62 3.04 7.80 -8.62
CA ARG A 62 3.81 6.66 -8.16
C ARG A 62 5.17 7.16 -7.73
N TRP A 63 5.51 6.92 -6.48
CA TRP A 63 6.75 7.36 -5.86
C TRP A 63 7.66 6.15 -5.65
N GLN A 64 8.90 6.24 -6.09
CA GLN A 64 9.88 5.18 -5.90
C GLN A 64 10.96 5.63 -4.92
N TYR A 65 11.25 4.77 -3.95
CA TYR A 65 12.25 4.97 -2.92
C TYR A 65 13.31 3.90 -3.03
N THR A 66 14.53 4.32 -3.36
CA THR A 66 15.70 3.43 -3.37
C THR A 66 16.32 3.41 -1.98
N ARG A 67 16.54 2.22 -1.45
CA ARG A 67 17.26 2.01 -0.19
C ARG A 67 18.73 1.68 -0.45
N GLU A 68 19.57 1.92 0.54
CA GLU A 68 21.03 1.70 0.47
C GLU A 68 21.42 0.25 0.14
N ASN A 69 20.55 -0.71 0.49
CA ASN A 69 20.73 -2.14 0.22
C ASN A 69 20.19 -2.58 -1.16
N GLY A 70 19.75 -1.65 -2.01
CA GLY A 70 19.18 -1.95 -3.33
C GLY A 70 17.70 -2.32 -3.32
N HIS A 71 17.03 -2.29 -2.17
CA HIS A 71 15.60 -2.52 -2.08
C HIS A 71 14.84 -1.32 -2.62
N VAL A 72 13.79 -1.57 -3.42
CA VAL A 72 12.96 -0.52 -4.00
C VAL A 72 11.57 -0.61 -3.41
N VAL A 73 11.16 0.45 -2.73
CA VAL A 73 9.80 0.60 -2.24
C VAL A 73 9.06 1.52 -3.19
N VAL A 74 7.95 1.04 -3.74
CA VAL A 74 7.07 1.81 -4.62
C VAL A 74 5.79 2.13 -3.86
N VAL A 75 5.48 3.41 -3.73
CA VAL A 75 4.26 3.88 -3.06
C VAL A 75 3.39 4.59 -4.09
N THR A 76 2.15 4.16 -4.24
CA THR A 76 1.17 4.86 -5.08
C THR A 76 0.36 5.82 -4.22
N ILE A 77 0.31 7.08 -4.62
CA ILE A 77 -0.45 8.15 -3.98
C ILE A 77 -1.63 8.53 -4.87
N ILE A 78 -2.85 8.40 -4.35
CA ILE A 78 -4.08 8.84 -5.02
C ILE A 78 -4.83 9.77 -4.06
N GLY A 79 -5.26 10.94 -4.55
CA GLY A 79 -5.99 11.91 -3.73
C GLY A 79 -5.23 12.38 -2.48
N GLY A 80 -3.89 12.40 -2.54
CA GLY A 80 -3.02 12.80 -1.41
C GLY A 80 -2.85 11.73 -0.32
N LYS A 81 -3.31 10.50 -0.55
CA LYS A 81 -3.19 9.37 0.37
C LYS A 81 -2.46 8.20 -0.27
N VAL A 82 -1.78 7.42 0.55
CA VAL A 82 -1.20 6.14 0.15
C VAL A 82 -2.33 5.21 -0.26
N ALA A 83 -2.34 4.82 -1.53
CA ALA A 83 -3.32 3.92 -2.11
C ALA A 83 -2.79 2.49 -2.20
N ASP A 84 -1.48 2.32 -2.39
CA ASP A 84 -0.82 1.02 -2.59
C ASP A 84 0.65 1.09 -2.19
N ILE A 85 1.23 -0.02 -1.72
CA ILE A 85 2.63 -0.11 -1.29
C ILE A 85 3.25 -1.42 -1.79
N ASP A 86 4.11 -1.33 -2.80
CA ASP A 86 4.82 -2.47 -3.38
C ASP A 86 6.30 -2.46 -2.91
N ASP A 87 6.68 -3.42 -2.06
CA ASP A 87 8.06 -3.64 -1.62
C ASP A 87 8.72 -4.70 -2.49
N ARG A 88 9.67 -4.27 -3.32
CA ARG A 88 10.42 -5.16 -4.21
C ARG A 88 11.81 -5.39 -3.63
N GLN A 89 12.00 -6.60 -3.12
CA GLN A 89 13.30 -7.12 -2.70
C GLN A 89 13.91 -7.88 -3.88
N HIS A 90 15.14 -7.53 -4.24
CA HIS A 90 15.83 -8.08 -5.40
C HIS A 90 16.73 -9.26 -5.04
#